data_AF-A0A956G489-F1
#
_entry.id   AF-A0A956G489-F1
#
_cell.length_a   1.000
_cell.length_b   1.000
_cell.length_c   1.000
_cell.angle_alpha   90.00
_cell.angle_beta   90.00
_cell.angle_gamma   90.00
#
_symmetry.space_group_name_H-M   'P 1'
#
loop_
_entity.id
_entity.type
_entity.pdbx_description
1 polymer ?
#
loop_
_entity_poly.entity_id
_entity_poly.type
_entity_poly.pdbx_seq_one_letter_code
_entity_poly.pdbx_strand_id
1 'polypeptide(L)'
;MPSTRPNVARYRALLLLAALSLWACKRDARSGSGSASASGSATGSAAGSGSGSAAGSGGASGVSHKLPLIDSHVHLTPIPRSINRALRIFSQVNVVKFAVKSAGRFGTPRFEATAHYANNVLGENMAFFANLDWEGIDDKSWGQREADR
;
A
#
# COMPACT_ATOMS: atom_id res chain seq x y z
N MET A 1 7.93 -46.65 5.63
CA MET A 1 7.63 -45.24 5.96
C MET A 1 7.99 -44.37 4.74
N PRO A 2 7.02 -43.90 3.95
CA PRO A 2 7.31 -43.07 2.77
C PRO A 2 7.75 -41.67 3.19
N SER A 3 8.94 -41.27 2.71
CA SER A 3 9.54 -39.95 2.89
C SER A 3 8.85 -38.93 1.99
N THR A 4 8.06 -38.04 2.57
CA THR A 4 7.49 -36.87 1.90
C THR A 4 8.54 -35.75 1.82
N ARG A 5 9.33 -35.75 0.74
CA ARG A 5 10.23 -34.61 0.45
C ARG A 5 9.39 -33.36 0.12
N PRO A 6 9.59 -32.23 0.81
CA PRO A 6 8.90 -30.99 0.49
C PRO A 6 9.33 -30.46 -0.89
N ASN A 7 8.33 -30.01 -1.64
CA ASN A 7 8.44 -29.66 -3.06
C ASN A 7 9.13 -28.28 -3.21
N VAL A 8 10.47 -28.29 -3.29
CA VAL A 8 11.37 -27.12 -3.44
C VAL A 8 10.95 -26.19 -4.61
N ALA A 9 10.19 -26.70 -5.57
CA ALA A 9 9.65 -25.92 -6.68
C ALA A 9 8.70 -24.80 -6.25
N ARG A 10 7.95 -24.96 -5.15
CA ARG A 10 6.98 -23.95 -4.70
C ARG A 10 7.63 -22.71 -4.08
N TYR A 11 8.77 -22.87 -3.42
CA TYR A 11 9.51 -21.76 -2.80
C TYR A 11 10.20 -20.86 -3.83
N ARG A 12 10.65 -21.43 -4.96
CA ARG A 12 11.23 -20.66 -6.07
C ARG A 12 10.22 -19.75 -6.77
N ALA A 13 8.96 -20.19 -6.87
CA ALA A 13 7.89 -19.39 -7.47
C ALA A 13 7.53 -18.14 -6.64
N LEU A 14 7.50 -18.26 -5.30
CA LEU A 14 7.20 -17.14 -4.40
C LEU A 14 8.33 -16.09 -4.38
N LEU A 15 9.59 -16.53 -4.40
CA LEU A 15 10.74 -15.62 -4.49
C LEU A 15 10.81 -14.87 -5.83
N LEU A 16 10.42 -15.51 -6.94
CA LEU A 16 10.37 -14.87 -8.25
C LEU A 16 9.24 -13.82 -8.36
N LEU A 17 8.08 -14.04 -7.73
CA LEU A 17 6.98 -13.07 -7.66
C LEU A 17 7.36 -11.81 -6.86
N ALA A 18 8.09 -11.97 -5.76
CA ALA A 18 8.59 -10.85 -4.97
C ALA A 18 9.64 -10.01 -5.75
N ALA A 19 10.52 -10.67 -6.52
CA ALA A 19 11.54 -9.99 -7.32
C ALA A 19 10.96 -9.25 -8.54
N LEU A 20 9.94 -9.81 -9.21
CA LEU A 20 9.25 -9.17 -10.35
C LEU A 20 8.52 -7.88 -9.93
N SER A 21 7.95 -7.87 -8.72
CA SER A 21 7.28 -6.69 -8.16
C SER A 21 8.25 -5.52 -7.95
N LEU A 22 9.51 -5.80 -7.59
CA LEU A 22 10.55 -4.78 -7.41
C LEU A 22 11.05 -4.19 -8.74
N TRP A 23 11.04 -4.97 -9.83
CA TRP A 23 11.51 -4.52 -11.14
C TRP A 23 10.51 -3.62 -11.86
N ALA A 24 9.20 -3.89 -11.74
CA ALA A 24 8.15 -3.06 -12.35
C ALA A 24 8.12 -1.62 -11.78
N CYS A 25 8.29 -1.46 -10.46
CA CYS A 25 8.28 -0.13 -9.83
C CYS A 25 9.44 0.78 -10.27
N LYS A 26 10.56 0.23 -10.77
CA LYS A 26 11.73 1.03 -11.15
C LYS A 26 11.65 1.58 -12.58
N ARG A 27 10.71 1.10 -13.40
CA ARG A 27 10.59 1.48 -14.82
C ARG A 27 9.69 2.70 -15.04
N ASP A 28 8.72 2.94 -14.16
CA ASP A 28 7.75 4.04 -14.30
C ASP A 28 8.23 5.38 -13.71
N ALA A 29 9.29 5.39 -12.92
CA ALA A 29 9.84 6.63 -12.33
C ALA A 29 10.58 7.53 -13.34
N ARG A 30 10.60 7.20 -14.64
CA ARG A 30 11.38 7.94 -15.67
C ARG A 30 10.54 8.74 -16.68
N SER A 31 9.22 8.74 -16.57
CA SER A 31 8.35 9.50 -17.49
C SER A 31 7.36 10.37 -16.71
N GLY A 32 7.73 11.62 -16.44
CA GLY A 32 6.76 12.61 -15.94
C GLY A 32 7.37 13.92 -15.47
N SER A 33 7.67 14.84 -16.39
CA SER A 33 7.71 16.26 -16.08
C SER A 33 7.45 17.12 -17.31
N GLY A 34 6.51 18.07 -17.17
CA GLY A 34 5.99 18.96 -18.21
C GLY A 34 4.47 18.78 -18.29
N SER A 35 3.60 19.72 -17.92
CA SER A 35 3.73 21.18 -17.98
C SER A 35 2.68 21.83 -17.06
N ALA A 36 3.02 22.96 -16.46
CA ALA A 36 2.03 23.90 -15.93
C ALA A 36 2.51 25.33 -16.14
N SER A 37 1.69 26.14 -16.83
CA SER A 37 1.34 27.53 -16.50
C SER A 37 0.68 28.19 -17.72
N ALA A 38 -0.65 28.29 -17.72
CA ALA A 38 -1.38 29.24 -18.56
C ALA A 38 -1.88 30.37 -17.66
N SER A 39 -1.27 31.54 -17.80
CA SER A 39 -1.74 32.81 -17.23
C SER A 39 -2.75 33.44 -18.19
N GLY A 40 -3.86 33.93 -17.64
CA GLY A 40 -5.06 34.31 -18.38
C GLY A 40 -5.17 35.75 -18.85
N SER A 41 -6.46 36.07 -19.12
CA SER A 41 -7.10 37.38 -19.30
C SER A 41 -7.03 38.03 -20.68
N ALA A 42 -8.16 37.98 -21.38
CA ALA A 42 -8.62 39.07 -22.25
C ALA A 42 -10.13 39.23 -22.12
N THR A 43 -10.54 40.37 -21.58
CA THR A 43 -11.88 40.93 -21.59
C THR A 43 -12.29 41.29 -23.02
N GLY A 44 -13.50 40.92 -23.43
CA GLY A 44 -14.08 41.34 -24.70
C GLY A 44 -15.61 41.26 -24.65
N SER A 45 -16.24 42.42 -24.48
CA SER A 45 -17.68 42.62 -24.62
C SER A 45 -18.11 42.45 -26.07
N ALA A 46 -19.11 41.61 -26.33
CA ALA A 46 -19.91 41.70 -27.55
C ALA A 46 -21.34 41.20 -27.25
N ALA A 47 -22.30 42.09 -27.49
CA ALA A 47 -23.72 41.82 -27.40
C ALA A 47 -24.15 40.83 -28.49
N GLY A 48 -25.03 39.89 -28.12
CA GLY A 48 -25.64 38.95 -29.05
C GLY A 48 -26.84 38.27 -28.39
N SER A 49 -28.03 38.80 -28.64
CA SER A 49 -29.30 38.17 -28.26
C SER A 49 -29.48 36.87 -29.03
N GLY A 50 -29.43 35.75 -28.32
CA GLY A 50 -29.70 34.42 -28.84
C GLY A 50 -30.54 33.64 -27.83
N SER A 51 -31.84 33.58 -28.06
CA SER A 51 -32.76 32.69 -27.35
C SER A 51 -32.48 31.25 -27.78
N GLY A 52 -31.71 30.54 -26.97
CA GLY A 52 -31.42 29.12 -27.12
C GLY A 52 -31.60 28.40 -25.79
N SER A 53 -32.67 27.61 -25.68
CA SER A 53 -32.83 26.62 -24.62
C SER A 53 -31.72 25.58 -24.75
N ALA A 54 -30.78 25.56 -23.81
CA ALA A 54 -29.78 24.51 -23.70
C ALA A 54 -29.83 23.92 -22.30
N ALA A 55 -30.08 22.62 -22.28
CA ALA A 55 -30.23 21.77 -21.14
C ALA A 55 -28.97 21.73 -20.25
N GLY A 56 -29.21 21.60 -18.94
CA GLY A 56 -28.41 20.80 -18.03
C GLY A 56 -26.91 21.08 -18.02
N SER A 57 -26.49 22.16 -17.36
CA SER A 57 -25.17 22.18 -16.73
C SER A 57 -25.24 21.37 -15.44
N GLY A 58 -25.31 20.04 -15.59
CA GLY A 58 -24.89 19.13 -14.54
C GLY A 58 -23.43 19.43 -14.27
N GLY A 59 -23.19 20.25 -13.24
CA GLY A 59 -21.86 20.46 -12.72
C GLY A 59 -21.32 19.10 -12.33
N ALA A 60 -20.51 18.51 -13.21
CA ALA A 60 -19.58 17.48 -12.85
C ALA A 60 -18.60 18.15 -11.89
N SER A 61 -19.00 18.24 -10.62
CA SER A 61 -18.07 18.23 -9.51
C SER A 61 -17.19 17.03 -9.81
N GLY A 62 -16.02 17.31 -10.40
CA GLY A 62 -15.03 16.34 -10.73
C GLY A 62 -14.55 15.75 -9.40
N VAL A 63 -15.33 14.81 -8.88
CA VAL A 63 -14.85 13.86 -7.89
C VAL A 63 -13.73 13.16 -8.64
N SER A 64 -12.51 13.63 -8.42
CA SER A 64 -11.32 12.89 -8.79
C SER A 64 -11.47 11.58 -8.06
N HIS A 65 -11.99 10.58 -8.77
CA HIS A 65 -12.11 9.22 -8.28
C HIS A 65 -10.68 8.72 -8.14
N LYS A 66 -10.05 9.03 -7.00
CA LYS A 66 -8.74 8.49 -6.66
C LYS A 66 -8.89 6.98 -6.67
N LEU A 67 -8.07 6.29 -7.45
CA LEU A 67 -8.07 4.83 -7.47
C LEU A 67 -7.72 4.30 -6.07
N PRO A 68 -8.26 3.14 -5.66
CA PRO A 68 -7.87 2.52 -4.40
C PRO A 68 -6.37 2.20 -4.41
N LEU A 69 -5.67 2.65 -3.38
CA LEU A 69 -4.23 2.45 -3.22
C LEU A 69 -3.95 1.38 -2.16
N ILE A 70 -2.90 0.60 -2.40
CA ILE A 70 -2.33 -0.31 -1.41
C ILE A 70 -0.94 0.21 -1.05
N ASP A 71 -0.73 0.55 0.23
CA ASP A 71 0.58 0.94 0.72
C ASP A 71 1.32 -0.28 1.29
N SER A 72 2.23 -0.85 0.50
CA SER A 72 2.96 -2.06 0.88
C SER A 72 4.02 -1.85 1.97
N HIS A 73 4.29 -0.61 2.39
CA HIS A 73 5.38 -0.34 3.31
C HIS A 73 5.08 0.88 4.19
N VAL A 74 4.56 0.61 5.38
CA VAL A 74 4.41 1.63 6.43
C VAL A 74 5.12 1.26 7.72
N HIS A 75 5.57 2.28 8.45
CA HIS A 75 6.11 2.14 9.81
C HIS A 75 5.14 2.78 10.79
N LEU A 76 4.41 1.95 11.55
CA LEU A 76 3.47 2.40 12.56
C LEU A 76 3.84 1.82 13.92
N THR A 77 3.69 2.65 14.96
CA THR A 77 3.71 2.14 16.33
C THR A 77 2.32 1.60 16.63
N PRO A 78 2.17 0.36 17.16
CA PRO A 78 0.86 -0.26 17.35
C PRO A 78 0.16 0.29 18.61
N ILE A 79 -0.12 1.60 18.61
CA ILE A 79 -0.86 2.31 19.65
C ILE A 79 -2.02 3.08 19.02
N PRO A 80 -3.15 3.26 19.73
CA PRO A 80 -4.37 3.86 19.16
C PRO A 80 -4.14 5.21 18.48
N ARG A 81 -3.35 6.09 19.11
CA ARG A 81 -3.05 7.42 18.58
C ARG A 81 -2.35 7.37 17.21
N SER A 82 -1.40 6.45 17.03
CA SER A 82 -0.63 6.33 15.79
C SER A 82 -1.50 5.74 14.68
N ILE A 83 -2.27 4.69 14.99
CA ILE A 83 -3.17 4.04 14.02
C ILE A 83 -4.24 5.01 13.55
N ASN A 84 -4.93 5.70 14.47
CA ASN A 84 -6.00 6.64 14.12
C ASN A 84 -5.49 7.81 13.27
N ARG A 85 -4.27 8.29 13.54
CA ARG A 85 -3.64 9.32 12.71
C ARG A 85 -3.33 8.80 11.30
N ALA A 86 -2.80 7.59 11.19
CA ALA A 86 -2.50 6.97 9.89
C ALA A 86 -3.77 6.76 9.06
N LEU A 87 -4.83 6.20 9.65
CA LEU A 87 -6.11 5.97 8.95
C LEU A 87 -6.73 7.27 8.42
N ARG A 88 -6.61 8.38 9.17
CA ARG A 88 -7.04 9.70 8.71
C ARG A 88 -6.25 10.19 7.49
N ILE A 89 -4.95 9.91 7.44
CA ILE A 89 -4.11 10.27 6.29
C ILE A 89 -4.45 9.36 5.10
N PHE A 90 -4.57 8.05 5.33
CA PHE A 90 -4.92 7.07 4.30
C PHE A 90 -6.25 7.38 3.63
N SER A 91 -7.27 7.82 4.37
CA SER A 91 -8.56 8.20 3.79
C SER A 91 -8.46 9.43 2.88
N GLN A 92 -7.56 10.38 3.15
CA GLN A 92 -7.36 11.57 2.31
C GLN A 92 -6.74 11.23 0.94
N VAL A 93 -6.00 10.12 0.85
CA VAL A 93 -5.30 9.67 -0.36
C VAL A 93 -5.87 8.39 -0.96
N ASN A 94 -6.97 7.87 -0.40
CA ASN A 94 -7.61 6.61 -0.79
C ASN A 94 -6.72 5.35 -0.67
N VAL A 95 -5.90 5.27 0.39
CA VAL A 95 -5.23 4.01 0.77
C VAL A 95 -6.24 3.10 1.47
N VAL A 96 -6.54 1.97 0.84
CA VAL A 96 -7.56 1.01 1.30
C VAL A 96 -6.97 -0.20 2.01
N LYS A 97 -5.71 -0.53 1.72
CA LYS A 97 -4.95 -1.61 2.39
C LYS A 97 -3.53 -1.17 2.63
N PHE A 98 -2.93 -1.63 3.71
CA PHE A 98 -1.52 -1.32 3.99
C PHE A 98 -0.80 -2.45 4.71
N ALA A 99 0.53 -2.46 4.63
CA ALA A 99 1.38 -3.44 5.30
C ALA A 99 2.40 -2.77 6.24
N VAL A 100 2.34 -3.11 7.53
CA VAL A 100 3.27 -2.60 8.54
C VAL A 100 4.56 -3.40 8.53
N LYS A 101 5.70 -2.76 8.22
CA LYS A 101 7.02 -3.43 8.14
C LYS A 101 7.79 -3.50 9.45
N SER A 102 7.15 -3.13 10.55
CA SER A 102 7.77 -3.08 11.87
C SER A 102 6.85 -3.65 12.91
N ALA A 103 6.36 -4.88 12.69
CA ALA A 103 5.54 -5.57 13.67
C ALA A 103 6.30 -5.89 14.96
N GLY A 104 7.64 -5.91 14.91
CA GLY A 104 8.45 -6.44 16.01
C GLY A 104 8.79 -7.91 15.79
N ARG A 105 9.62 -8.46 16.67
CA ARG A 105 9.98 -9.89 16.64
C ARG A 105 8.84 -10.71 17.24
N PHE A 106 8.68 -11.94 16.77
CA PHE A 106 7.68 -12.87 17.33
C PHE A 106 7.82 -12.97 18.86
N GLY A 107 6.70 -13.06 19.57
CA GLY A 107 6.65 -13.10 21.03
C GLY A 107 6.98 -11.79 21.77
N THR A 108 7.25 -10.69 21.05
CA THR A 108 7.43 -9.37 21.70
C THR A 108 6.09 -8.65 21.89
N PRO A 109 5.96 -7.75 22.91
CA PRO A 109 4.75 -6.96 23.09
C PRO A 109 4.36 -6.13 21.86
N ARG A 110 5.34 -5.69 21.07
CA ARG A 110 5.10 -4.97 19.82
C ARG A 110 4.44 -5.86 18.77
N PHE A 111 4.88 -7.12 18.67
CA PHE A 111 4.32 -8.09 17.75
C PHE A 111 2.89 -8.44 18.14
N GLU A 112 2.64 -8.72 19.42
CA GLU A 112 1.30 -9.00 19.94
C GLU A 112 0.34 -7.85 19.67
N ALA A 113 0.77 -6.60 19.94
CA ALA A 113 -0.04 -5.42 19.65
C ALA A 113 -0.31 -5.25 18.14
N THR A 114 0.70 -5.48 17.29
CA THR A 114 0.54 -5.40 15.82
C THR A 114 -0.42 -6.48 15.31
N ALA A 115 -0.27 -7.71 15.77
CA ALA A 115 -1.13 -8.83 15.44
C ALA A 115 -2.56 -8.61 15.96
N HIS A 116 -2.72 -8.02 17.15
CA HIS A 116 -4.04 -7.64 17.67
C HIS A 116 -4.76 -6.68 16.72
N TYR A 117 -4.09 -5.62 16.26
CA TYR A 117 -4.68 -4.68 15.30
C TYR A 117 -5.02 -5.34 13.96
N ALA A 118 -4.11 -6.14 13.41
CA ALA A 118 -4.35 -6.83 12.14
C ALA A 118 -5.52 -7.82 12.23
N ASN A 119 -5.58 -8.64 13.29
CA ASN A 119 -6.54 -9.74 13.37
C ASN A 119 -7.89 -9.33 13.96
N ASN A 120 -7.95 -8.34 14.86
CA ASN A 120 -9.15 -8.03 15.63
C ASN A 120 -9.73 -6.63 15.37
N VAL A 121 -8.96 -5.70 14.82
CA VAL A 121 -9.40 -4.30 14.65
C VAL A 121 -9.55 -3.91 13.18
N LEU A 122 -8.54 -4.20 12.37
CA LEU A 122 -8.45 -3.73 10.98
C LEU A 122 -8.67 -4.82 9.94
N GLY A 123 -8.55 -6.09 10.35
CA GLY A 123 -8.83 -7.24 9.50
C GLY A 123 -8.07 -7.19 8.18
N GLU A 124 -8.81 -7.42 7.10
CA GLU A 124 -8.29 -7.44 5.73
C GLU A 124 -7.68 -6.12 5.21
N ASN A 125 -7.82 -5.02 5.96
CA ASN A 125 -7.23 -3.72 5.60
C ASN A 125 -5.77 -3.58 6.05
N MET A 126 -5.31 -4.41 6.99
CA MET A 126 -3.94 -4.36 7.51
C MET A 126 -3.25 -5.71 7.41
N ALA A 127 -2.11 -5.72 6.72
CA ALA A 127 -1.11 -6.79 6.81
C ALA A 127 0.10 -6.30 7.62
N PHE A 128 1.01 -7.22 7.96
CA PHE A 128 2.28 -6.85 8.57
C PHE A 128 3.37 -7.87 8.24
N PHE A 129 4.61 -7.41 8.31
CA PHE A 129 5.81 -8.23 8.24
C PHE A 129 6.37 -8.42 9.64
N ALA A 130 6.56 -9.67 10.05
CA ALA A 130 7.30 -9.99 11.26
C ALA A 130 8.79 -9.68 11.07
N ASN A 131 9.44 -9.20 12.12
CA ASN A 131 10.89 -9.08 12.11
C ASN A 131 11.47 -10.44 12.47
N LEU A 132 11.92 -11.18 11.46
CA LEU A 132 12.60 -12.45 11.66
C LEU A 132 13.91 -12.25 12.43
N ASP A 133 14.31 -13.30 13.12
CA ASP A 133 15.62 -13.37 13.74
C ASP A 133 16.66 -13.82 12.71
N TRP A 134 17.54 -12.91 12.31
CA TRP A 134 18.54 -13.17 11.29
C TRP A 134 19.82 -13.80 11.85
N GLU A 135 19.88 -14.06 13.16
CA GLU A 135 21.05 -14.70 13.76
C GLU A 135 21.26 -16.12 13.19
N GLY A 136 22.45 -16.34 12.62
CA GLY A 136 22.81 -17.60 12.00
C GLY A 136 22.08 -17.90 10.68
N ILE A 137 21.70 -16.88 9.90
CA ILE A 137 21.03 -17.05 8.59
C ILE A 137 21.78 -17.98 7.61
N ASP A 138 23.10 -18.05 7.72
CA ASP A 138 23.93 -18.91 6.86
C ASP A 138 23.88 -20.39 7.26
N ASP A 139 23.30 -20.72 8.43
CA ASP A 139 23.05 -22.09 8.85
C ASP A 139 21.91 -22.70 8.02
N LYS A 140 22.15 -23.87 7.43
CA LYS A 140 21.15 -24.59 6.62
C LYS A 140 19.86 -24.91 7.37
N SER A 141 19.91 -25.01 8.70
CA SER A 141 18.75 -25.26 9.56
C SER A 141 18.02 -23.98 9.99
N TRP A 142 18.54 -22.79 9.68
CA TRP A 142 17.94 -21.51 10.07
C TRP A 142 16.47 -21.38 9.66
N GLY A 143 16.15 -21.71 8.40
CA GLY A 143 14.78 -21.59 7.90
C GLY A 143 13.78 -22.49 8.62
N GLN A 144 14.20 -23.68 9.04
CA GLN A 144 13.35 -24.60 9.84
C GLN A 144 13.17 -24.05 11.26
N ARG A 145 14.27 -23.59 11.89
CA ARG A 145 14.20 -22.99 13.24
C ARG A 145 13.27 -21.78 13.29
N GLU A 146 13.30 -20.93 12.28
CA GLU A 146 12.43 -19.75 12.22
C GLU A 146 10.98 -20.11 11.90
N ALA A 147 10.73 -21.20 11.17
CA ALA A 147 9.37 -21.70 10.90
C ALA A 147 8.73 -22.41 12.10
N ASP A 148 9.53 -23.00 12.99
CA ASP A 148 9.07 -23.74 14.18
C ASP A 148 8.75 -22.82 15.38
N ARG A 149 9.00 -21.52 15.28
CA ARG A 149 8.65 -20.51 16.29
C ARG A 149 7.20 -20.06 16.18
#